data_AF-A0A9W6WV94-F1
#
_entry.id   AF-A0A9W6WV94-F1
#
_cell.length_a   1.000
_cell.length_b   1.000
_cell.length_c   1.000
_cell.angle_alpha   90.00
_cell.angle_beta   90.00
_cell.angle_gamma   90.00
#
_symmetry.space_group_name_H-M   'P 1'
#
loop_
_entity.id
_entity.type
_entity.pdbx_description
1 polymer ?
#
loop_
_entity_poly.entity_id
_entity_poly.type
_entity_poly.pdbx_seq_one_letter_code
_entity_poly.pdbx_strand_id
1 'polypeptide(L)'
;MSRSGRPTSQATPRLRWMVPASAGDLSPMDRLVAWLERNGEEYRASKRKVGMLDELVEEMATNGIYGVKNNSIRSQISRLKAGVLMKAEGGKCTLKDVNIYFDRLLDVLFDDEEKVEMRKRSATRKGAVEPGLLSASEKRASRQTLQPRQEGIKTESEATNESESEEDRGSLVRQLPSPNFLNLAPTDAILDTVEIRRRFELLSARQGLQTQGVDPQMIDSFLPLH
;
A
#
# COMPACT_ATOMS: atom_id res chain seq x y z
N MET A 1 45.22 31.28 -14.85
CA MET A 1 43.81 30.97 -15.23
C MET A 1 43.26 29.98 -14.22
N SER A 2 42.64 30.48 -13.14
CA SER A 2 42.09 29.63 -12.07
C SER A 2 40.67 29.24 -12.44
N ARG A 3 40.43 27.94 -12.63
CA ARG A 3 39.09 27.39 -12.89
C ARG A 3 38.25 27.53 -11.62
N SER A 4 37.18 28.31 -11.67
CA SER A 4 36.21 28.40 -10.58
C SER A 4 35.54 27.03 -10.38
N GLY A 5 35.64 26.49 -9.18
CA GLY A 5 34.91 25.31 -8.76
C GLY A 5 33.40 25.53 -8.95
N ARG A 6 32.77 24.58 -9.61
CA ARG A 6 31.31 24.49 -9.79
C ARG A 6 30.66 24.47 -8.41
N PRO A 7 29.63 25.30 -8.11
CA PRO A 7 28.91 25.19 -6.87
C PRO A 7 28.21 23.83 -6.86
N THR A 8 28.64 22.94 -5.98
CA THR A 8 27.96 21.68 -5.71
C THR A 8 26.54 22.02 -5.26
N SER A 9 25.56 21.58 -6.05
CA SER A 9 24.13 21.63 -5.73
C SER A 9 23.93 21.25 -4.26
N GLN A 10 23.50 22.20 -3.43
CA GLN A 10 23.24 21.93 -2.03
C GLN A 10 22.09 20.92 -1.98
N ALA A 11 22.44 19.66 -1.67
CA ALA A 11 21.45 18.63 -1.39
C ALA A 11 20.54 19.15 -0.28
N THR A 12 19.26 19.30 -0.58
CA THR A 12 18.27 19.77 0.38
C THR A 12 18.33 18.82 1.60
N PRO A 13 18.57 19.34 2.82
CA PRO A 13 18.69 18.48 3.98
C PRO A 13 17.42 17.65 4.15
N ARG A 14 17.59 16.35 4.42
CA ARG A 14 16.46 15.44 4.62
C ARG A 14 15.63 15.91 5.82
N LEU A 15 14.34 16.12 5.59
CA LEU A 15 13.38 16.53 6.61
C LEU A 15 13.40 15.55 7.79
N ARG A 16 13.57 16.08 9.00
CA ARG A 16 13.51 15.31 10.24
C ARG A 16 12.13 15.48 10.86
N TRP A 17 11.23 14.56 10.52
CA TRP A 17 9.83 14.56 10.92
C TRP A 17 9.58 14.75 12.43
N MET A 18 10.38 14.08 13.27
CA MET A 18 10.21 14.09 14.73
C MET A 18 11.03 15.17 15.45
N VAL A 19 11.78 16.00 14.72
CA VAL A 19 12.70 16.98 15.34
C VAL A 19 12.16 18.39 15.05
N PRO A 20 11.87 19.20 16.08
CA PRO A 20 11.52 20.60 15.92
C PRO A 20 12.59 21.40 15.15
N ALA A 21 12.14 22.43 14.44
CA ALA A 21 13.06 23.37 13.76
C ALA A 21 13.82 24.26 14.76
N SER A 22 13.17 24.62 15.87
CA SER A 22 13.76 25.36 16.99
C SER A 22 13.33 24.76 18.33
N ALA A 23 14.06 25.09 19.40
CA ALA A 23 13.69 24.68 20.76
C ALA A 23 12.38 25.35 21.18
N GLY A 24 11.37 24.54 21.53
CA GLY A 24 10.03 25.01 21.92
C GLY A 24 9.00 24.98 20.79
N ASP A 25 9.42 24.76 19.54
CA ASP A 25 8.50 24.65 18.41
C ASP A 25 7.93 23.23 18.25
N LEU A 26 6.77 23.16 17.60
CA LEU A 26 6.18 21.90 17.17
C LEU A 26 7.03 21.24 16.08
N SER A 27 7.22 19.92 16.18
CA SER A 27 7.88 19.16 15.13
C SER A 27 7.02 19.13 13.85
N PRO A 28 7.63 18.85 12.68
CA PRO A 28 6.85 18.63 11.46
C PRO A 28 5.77 17.55 11.62
N MET A 29 6.02 16.53 12.45
CA MET A 29 5.02 15.51 12.78
C MET A 29 3.86 16.05 13.60
N ASP A 30 4.13 16.86 14.63
CA ASP A 30 3.07 17.47 15.43
C ASP A 30 2.12 18.29 14.56
N ARG A 31 2.70 19.06 13.62
CA ARG A 31 1.95 19.88 12.66
C ARG A 31 1.15 19.03 11.69
N LEU A 32 1.74 17.95 11.17
CA LEU A 32 1.03 17.00 10.32
C LEU A 32 -0.17 16.40 11.04
N VAL A 33 0.00 15.95 12.29
CA VAL A 33 -1.09 15.35 13.06
C VAL A 33 -2.16 16.39 13.39
N ALA A 34 -1.78 17.59 13.83
CA ALA A 34 -2.73 18.68 14.09
C ALA A 34 -3.49 19.14 12.84
N TRP A 35 -2.85 19.08 11.67
CA TRP A 35 -3.51 19.35 10.40
C TRP A 35 -4.49 18.24 10.02
N LEU A 36 -4.13 16.96 10.24
CA LEU A 36 -5.02 15.82 10.01
C LEU A 36 -6.21 15.81 10.96
N GLU A 37 -6.07 16.29 12.20
CA GLU A 37 -7.20 16.44 13.13
C GLU A 37 -8.22 17.46 12.64
N ARG A 38 -7.76 18.54 11.97
CA ARG A 38 -8.63 19.58 11.43
C ARG A 38 -9.23 19.22 10.07
N ASN A 39 -8.47 18.52 9.22
CA ASN A 39 -8.79 18.34 7.81
C ASN A 39 -8.93 16.87 7.38
N GLY A 40 -8.81 15.91 8.30
CA GLY A 40 -8.67 14.49 7.98
C GLY A 40 -9.86 13.88 7.26
N GLU A 41 -11.08 14.25 7.65
CA GLU A 41 -12.31 13.81 6.97
C GLU A 41 -12.37 14.32 5.53
N GLU A 42 -12.20 15.63 5.35
CA GLU A 42 -12.19 16.25 4.02
C GLU A 42 -11.05 15.70 3.16
N TYR A 43 -9.84 15.55 3.72
CA TYR A 43 -8.69 14.99 3.03
C TYR A 43 -8.94 13.56 2.53
N ARG A 44 -9.73 12.76 3.27
CA ARG A 44 -10.07 11.40 2.86
C ARG A 44 -11.09 11.40 1.73
N ALA A 45 -12.15 12.19 1.84
CA ALA A 45 -13.22 12.31 0.85
C ALA A 45 -12.84 13.10 -0.42
N SER A 46 -11.87 14.01 -0.32
CA SER A 46 -11.55 14.96 -1.39
C SER A 46 -10.82 14.31 -2.56
N LYS A 47 -11.24 14.69 -3.78
CA LYS A 47 -10.51 14.39 -5.02
C LYS A 47 -9.33 15.32 -5.25
N ARG A 48 -9.26 16.46 -4.55
CA ARG A 48 -8.24 17.52 -4.71
C ARG A 48 -7.22 17.51 -3.58
N LYS A 49 -6.70 16.32 -3.23
CA LYS A 49 -5.73 16.15 -2.12
C LYS A 49 -4.46 16.97 -2.29
N VAL A 50 -4.04 17.25 -3.52
CA VAL A 50 -2.81 18.02 -3.80
C VAL A 50 -2.92 19.44 -3.26
N GLY A 51 -4.03 20.14 -3.55
CA GLY A 51 -4.23 21.53 -3.10
C GLY A 51 -4.31 21.66 -1.58
N MET A 52 -5.01 20.73 -0.92
CA MET A 52 -5.06 20.69 0.56
C MET A 52 -3.66 20.49 1.18
N LEU A 53 -2.80 19.71 0.52
CA LEU A 53 -1.43 19.53 0.99
C LEU A 53 -0.53 20.72 0.68
N ASP A 54 -0.81 21.49 -0.38
CA ASP A 54 -0.09 22.74 -0.64
C ASP A 54 -0.31 23.75 0.51
N GLU A 55 -1.54 23.84 1.04
CA GLU A 55 -1.85 24.66 2.21
C GLU A 55 -1.05 24.20 3.44
N LEU A 56 -0.90 22.89 3.65
CA LEU A 56 -0.06 22.36 4.73
C LEU A 56 1.44 22.66 4.50
N VAL A 57 1.92 22.60 3.26
CA VAL A 57 3.31 22.97 2.95
C VAL A 57 3.55 24.45 3.26
N GLU A 58 2.60 25.32 2.92
CA GLU A 58 2.67 26.74 3.25
C GLU A 58 2.61 26.97 4.78
N GLU A 59 1.73 26.27 5.49
CA GLU A 59 1.67 26.29 6.95
C GLU A 59 3.02 25.86 7.56
N MET A 60 3.66 24.79 7.04
CA MET A 60 4.98 24.37 7.51
C MET A 60 6.06 25.43 7.22
N ALA A 61 6.02 26.07 6.05
CA ALA A 61 7.00 27.08 5.65
C ALA A 61 6.90 28.37 6.49
N THR A 62 5.69 28.84 6.80
CA THR A 62 5.47 30.01 7.68
C THR A 62 5.99 29.77 9.10
N ASN A 63 6.14 28.50 9.48
CA ASN A 63 6.65 28.06 10.76
C ASN A 63 8.13 27.62 10.74
N GLY A 64 8.87 28.03 9.71
CA GLY A 64 10.31 27.79 9.61
C GLY A 64 10.72 26.40 9.13
N ILE A 65 9.77 25.55 8.74
CA ILE A 65 10.04 24.21 8.20
C ILE A 65 9.99 24.29 6.66
N TYR A 66 11.14 24.60 6.07
CA TYR A 66 11.26 24.78 4.63
C TYR A 66 11.59 23.48 3.88
N GLY A 67 11.30 23.47 2.58
CA GLY A 67 11.68 22.38 1.67
C GLY A 67 10.81 21.12 1.77
N VAL A 68 9.71 21.17 2.51
CA VAL A 68 8.71 20.11 2.53
C VAL A 68 7.97 20.11 1.19
N LYS A 69 7.84 18.93 0.58
CA LYS A 69 7.10 18.75 -0.68
C LYS A 69 5.85 17.91 -0.41
N ASN A 70 4.79 18.15 -1.19
CA ASN A 70 3.56 17.34 -1.14
C ASN A 70 3.82 15.84 -1.20
N ASN A 71 4.71 15.39 -2.10
CA ASN A 71 5.05 13.96 -2.20
C ASN A 71 5.64 13.42 -0.89
N SER A 72 6.45 14.22 -0.18
CA SER A 72 7.02 13.81 1.11
C SER A 72 5.93 13.66 2.18
N ILE A 73 4.96 14.57 2.21
CA ILE A 73 3.82 14.49 3.14
C ILE A 73 2.96 13.27 2.81
N ARG A 74 2.62 13.05 1.54
CA ARG A 74 1.85 11.87 1.10
C ARG A 74 2.54 10.58 1.49
N SER A 75 3.84 10.46 1.21
CA SER A 75 4.63 9.30 1.61
C SER A 75 4.63 9.09 3.12
N GLN A 76 4.72 10.16 3.90
CA GLN A 76 4.67 10.07 5.36
C GLN A 76 3.28 9.61 5.83
N ILE A 77 2.19 10.20 5.33
CA ILE A 77 0.81 9.77 5.64
C ILE A 77 0.60 8.30 5.30
N SER A 78 1.04 7.84 4.12
CA SER A 78 0.93 6.43 3.71
C SER A 78 1.70 5.50 4.65
N ARG A 79 2.92 5.88 5.06
CA ARG A 79 3.71 5.11 6.04
C ARG A 79 3.04 5.04 7.40
N LEU A 80 2.48 6.15 7.88
CA LEU A 80 1.75 6.21 9.13
C LEU A 80 0.50 5.33 9.07
N LYS A 81 -0.30 5.44 7.99
CA LYS A 81 -1.49 4.60 7.78
C LYS A 81 -1.12 3.12 7.83
N ALA A 82 -0.09 2.69 7.09
CA ALA A 82 0.37 1.30 7.11
C ALA A 82 0.86 0.83 8.49
N GLY A 83 1.60 1.67 9.22
CA GLY A 83 2.08 1.34 10.55
C GLY A 83 0.97 1.26 11.60
N VAL A 84 -0.03 2.14 11.53
CA VAL A 84 -1.20 2.12 12.42
C VAL A 84 -2.04 0.88 12.14
N LEU A 85 -2.30 0.57 10.87
CA LEU A 85 -2.99 -0.64 10.44
C LEU A 85 -2.31 -1.89 11.01
N MET A 86 -0.99 -2.02 10.83
CA MET A 86 -0.20 -3.13 11.34
C MET A 86 -0.32 -3.26 12.87
N LYS A 87 -0.27 -2.13 13.60
CA LYS A 87 -0.35 -2.12 15.07
C LYS A 87 -1.76 -2.46 15.57
N ALA A 88 -2.80 -1.91 14.94
CA ALA A 88 -4.19 -2.15 15.30
C ALA A 88 -4.61 -3.62 15.10
N GLU A 89 -4.03 -4.29 14.12
CA GLU A 89 -4.23 -5.73 13.85
C GLU A 89 -3.38 -6.66 14.75
N GLY A 90 -2.77 -6.11 15.80
CA GLY A 90 -1.93 -6.86 16.74
C GLY A 90 -0.54 -7.21 16.21
N GLY A 91 -0.11 -6.59 15.11
CA GLY A 91 1.27 -6.68 14.63
C GLY A 91 2.23 -5.79 15.41
N LYS A 92 3.52 -6.13 15.37
CA LYS A 92 4.58 -5.31 15.98
C LYS A 92 4.97 -4.17 15.05
N CYS A 93 4.62 -2.93 15.42
CA CYS A 93 5.04 -1.74 14.68
C CYS A 93 6.35 -1.16 15.24
N THR A 94 7.39 -1.07 14.39
CA THR A 94 8.72 -0.56 14.77
C THR A 94 8.87 0.96 14.57
N LEU A 95 7.88 1.60 13.95
CA LEU A 95 7.89 3.03 13.66
C LEU A 95 7.63 3.84 14.93
N LYS A 96 8.60 4.67 15.33
CA LYS A 96 8.54 5.46 16.58
C LYS A 96 7.42 6.50 16.54
N ASP A 97 7.30 7.20 15.42
CA ASP A 97 6.24 8.18 15.14
C ASP A 97 4.85 7.54 15.28
N VAL A 98 4.61 6.40 14.65
CA VAL A 98 3.34 5.67 14.81
C VAL A 98 3.07 5.31 16.26
N ASN A 99 4.09 4.87 17.00
CA ASN A 99 3.90 4.48 18.39
C ASN A 99 3.56 5.65 19.30
N ILE A 100 4.14 6.83 19.05
CA ILE A 100 3.88 8.05 19.83
C ILE A 100 2.49 8.60 19.55
N TYR A 101 2.08 8.65 18.28
CA TYR A 101 0.81 9.26 17.86
C TYR A 101 -0.31 8.26 17.61
N PHE A 102 -0.20 7.01 18.09
CA PHE A 102 -1.06 5.91 17.66
C PHE A 102 -2.55 6.23 17.81
N ASP A 103 -2.99 6.64 18.99
CA ASP A 103 -4.42 6.87 19.26
C ASP A 103 -4.98 8.01 18.39
N ARG A 104 -4.23 9.11 18.29
CA ARG A 104 -4.58 10.26 17.45
C ARG A 104 -4.64 9.88 15.97
N LEU A 105 -3.63 9.16 15.48
CA LEU A 105 -3.55 8.73 14.09
C LEU A 105 -4.63 7.69 13.74
N LEU A 106 -4.98 6.80 14.67
CA LEU A 106 -6.05 5.84 14.48
C LEU A 106 -7.37 6.56 14.24
N ASP A 107 -7.62 7.65 14.98
CA ASP A 107 -8.85 8.41 14.84
C ASP A 107 -8.94 9.24 13.57
N VAL A 108 -7.85 9.89 13.15
CA VAL A 108 -7.89 10.82 12.00
C VAL A 108 -7.64 10.16 10.64
N LEU A 109 -6.98 9.00 10.59
CA LEU A 109 -6.64 8.33 9.32
C LEU A 109 -7.65 7.29 8.86
N PHE A 110 -8.57 6.87 9.74
CA PHE A 110 -9.47 5.74 9.50
C PHE A 110 -10.90 6.03 9.90
N ASP A 111 -11.84 5.55 9.09
CA ASP A 111 -13.27 5.63 9.38
C ASP A 111 -13.66 4.58 10.42
N ASP A 112 -14.83 4.76 11.03
CA ASP A 112 -15.32 3.84 12.05
C ASP A 112 -15.50 2.41 11.50
N GLU A 113 -15.91 2.26 10.23
CA GLU A 113 -15.96 0.98 9.54
C GLU A 113 -14.57 0.33 9.42
N GLU A 114 -13.55 1.10 9.01
CA GLU A 114 -12.17 0.60 8.92
C GLU A 114 -11.65 0.18 10.31
N LYS A 115 -11.95 0.96 11.36
CA LYS A 115 -11.58 0.63 12.75
C LYS A 115 -12.27 -0.64 13.24
N VAL A 116 -13.55 -0.83 12.95
CA VAL A 116 -14.29 -2.06 13.29
C VAL A 116 -13.66 -3.27 12.58
N GLU A 117 -13.30 -3.13 11.31
CA GLU A 117 -12.70 -4.22 10.55
C GLU A 117 -11.30 -4.60 11.05
N MET A 118 -10.50 -3.61 11.47
CA MET A 118 -9.22 -3.89 12.14
C MET A 118 -9.42 -4.68 13.44
N ARG A 119 -10.42 -4.31 14.27
CA ARG A 119 -10.71 -5.03 15.51
C ARG A 119 -11.09 -6.49 15.24
N LYS A 120 -11.92 -6.75 14.22
CA LYS A 120 -12.26 -8.12 13.80
C LYS A 120 -11.02 -8.91 13.39
N ARG A 121 -10.18 -8.35 12.52
CA ARG A 121 -8.93 -9.02 12.08
C ARG A 121 -7.96 -9.27 13.23
N SER A 122 -7.87 -8.35 14.19
CA SER A 122 -7.08 -8.54 15.41
C SER A 122 -7.61 -9.69 16.29
N ALA A 123 -8.93 -9.85 16.38
CA ALA A 123 -9.57 -10.92 17.15
C ALA A 123 -9.37 -12.29 16.50
N THR A 124 -9.49 -12.39 15.17
CA THR A 124 -9.20 -13.62 14.43
C THR A 124 -7.76 -14.07 14.65
N ARG A 125 -6.80 -13.14 14.65
CA ARG A 125 -5.38 -13.44 14.85
C ARG A 125 -5.09 -13.92 16.28
N LYS A 126 -5.80 -13.40 17.28
CA LYS A 126 -5.71 -13.86 18.67
C LYS A 126 -6.39 -15.21 18.88
N GLY A 127 -7.53 -15.46 18.21
CA GLY A 127 -8.25 -16.73 18.25
C GLY A 127 -7.55 -17.87 17.52
N ALA A 128 -6.72 -17.58 16.50
CA ALA A 128 -5.94 -18.58 15.78
C ALA A 128 -4.75 -19.15 16.57
N VAL A 129 -4.38 -18.54 17.70
CA VAL A 129 -3.29 -18.99 18.59
C VAL A 129 -3.80 -19.85 19.75
N GLU A 130 -5.12 -20.09 19.84
CA GLU A 130 -5.73 -20.90 20.91
C GLU A 130 -6.61 -22.03 20.34
N PRO A 131 -6.07 -23.25 20.22
CA PRO A 131 -6.85 -24.46 20.38
C PRO A 131 -6.41 -25.18 21.66
N GLY A 132 -6.80 -24.69 22.84
CA GLY A 132 -6.50 -25.41 24.07
C GLY A 132 -7.12 -24.83 25.33
N LEU A 133 -8.26 -25.44 25.73
CA LEU A 133 -8.93 -25.34 27.05
C LEU A 133 -9.88 -24.13 27.13
N LEU A 134 -11.20 -24.29 27.31
CA LEU A 134 -11.86 -25.04 28.38
C LEU A 134 -13.32 -25.36 27.98
N SER A 135 -13.65 -26.65 27.88
CA SER A 135 -14.98 -27.16 28.24
C SER A 135 -14.77 -28.21 29.30
N ALA A 136 -14.82 -27.80 30.56
CA ALA A 136 -14.81 -28.69 31.70
C ALA A 136 -15.97 -28.25 32.61
N SER A 137 -17.16 -28.78 32.32
CA SER A 137 -18.24 -28.87 33.29
C SER A 137 -18.50 -30.34 33.58
N GLU A 138 -18.41 -30.67 34.88
CA GLU A 138 -19.19 -31.70 35.57
C GLU A 138 -18.92 -33.19 35.30
N LYS A 139 -18.20 -33.85 36.21
CA LYS A 139 -18.83 -34.62 37.31
C LYS A 139 -17.82 -35.28 38.26
N ARG A 140 -18.34 -35.52 39.46
CA ARG A 140 -17.68 -35.72 40.75
C ARG A 140 -17.54 -37.22 41.08
N ALA A 141 -16.51 -37.53 41.88
CA ALA A 141 -16.38 -38.64 42.86
C ALA A 141 -15.77 -40.00 42.43
N SER A 142 -14.51 -40.18 42.84
CA SER A 142 -13.98 -41.22 43.76
C SER A 142 -14.21 -42.72 43.51
N ARG A 143 -13.13 -43.43 43.14
CA ARG A 143 -12.52 -44.62 43.81
C ARG A 143 -11.39 -45.17 42.90
N GLN A 144 -10.14 -45.06 43.29
CA GLN A 144 -9.33 -46.01 44.08
C GLN A 144 -8.70 -47.15 43.25
N THR A 145 -7.38 -47.28 43.42
CA THR A 145 -6.51 -48.48 43.34
C THR A 145 -5.90 -48.96 42.00
N LEU A 146 -4.55 -48.95 42.01
CA LEU A 146 -3.57 -49.95 41.51
C LEU A 146 -3.24 -50.05 39.99
N GLN A 147 -1.99 -49.69 39.67
CA GLN A 147 -1.14 -50.29 38.62
C GLN A 147 -0.83 -51.78 38.96
N PRO A 148 -0.26 -52.67 38.09
CA PRO A 148 0.60 -52.42 36.89
C PRO A 148 0.44 -53.39 35.68
N ARG A 149 1.28 -53.18 34.63
CA ARG A 149 1.76 -54.15 33.59
C ARG A 149 0.72 -54.60 32.52
N GLN A 150 0.99 -54.90 31.24
CA GLN A 150 2.19 -55.20 30.43
C GLN A 150 1.77 -55.30 28.92
N GLU A 151 2.70 -55.13 27.96
CA GLU A 151 2.82 -55.72 26.59
C GLU A 151 1.59 -55.73 25.62
N GLY A 152 1.61 -55.52 24.30
CA GLY A 152 2.59 -55.48 23.20
C GLY A 152 1.84 -55.77 21.87
N ILE A 153 2.52 -55.68 20.71
CA ILE A 153 2.11 -56.12 19.34
C ILE A 153 1.21 -55.10 18.58
N LYS A 154 1.63 -54.33 17.56
CA LYS A 154 2.25 -54.55 16.22
C LYS A 154 1.25 -54.94 15.10
N THR A 155 1.05 -54.06 14.11
CA THR A 155 1.00 -54.27 12.62
C THR A 155 0.50 -52.96 11.97
N GLU A 156 1.30 -52.26 11.14
CA GLU A 156 1.30 -52.32 9.65
C GLU A 156 -0.05 -51.84 9.07
N SER A 157 -0.16 -50.84 8.18
CA SER A 157 0.50 -50.62 6.87
C SER A 157 0.41 -49.11 6.53
N GLU A 158 1.42 -48.43 5.97
CA GLU A 158 1.95 -48.43 4.59
C GLU A 158 1.27 -47.44 3.63
N ALA A 159 2.15 -46.78 2.86
CA ALA A 159 2.02 -45.92 1.67
C ALA A 159 1.74 -44.41 1.91
N THR A 160 2.73 -43.51 1.81
CA THR A 160 3.43 -42.96 0.60
C THR A 160 2.49 -42.21 -0.36
N ASN A 161 2.81 -41.08 -0.98
CA ASN A 161 4.06 -40.35 -1.21
C ASN A 161 3.68 -38.88 -1.54
N GLU A 162 4.39 -37.87 -1.01
CA GLU A 162 5.49 -37.12 -1.68
C GLU A 162 4.98 -36.22 -2.82
N SER A 163 5.05 -34.89 -2.67
CA SER A 163 6.24 -34.03 -2.97
C SER A 163 6.37 -33.84 -4.49
N GLU A 164 6.79 -32.72 -5.07
CA GLU A 164 7.42 -31.48 -4.63
C GLU A 164 7.55 -30.58 -5.87
N SER A 165 7.78 -29.28 -5.62
CA SER A 165 8.76 -28.37 -6.26
C SER A 165 8.89 -28.27 -7.80
N GLU A 166 8.71 -27.06 -8.36
CA GLU A 166 9.78 -26.23 -8.99
C GLU A 166 10.06 -26.65 -10.46
N GLU A 167 10.49 -25.86 -11.46
CA GLU A 167 10.82 -24.45 -11.68
C GLU A 167 10.96 -24.27 -13.23
N ASP A 168 10.85 -23.02 -13.71
CA ASP A 168 11.64 -22.37 -14.78
C ASP A 168 11.58 -22.78 -16.31
N ARG A 169 11.67 -21.73 -17.14
CA ARG A 169 12.11 -21.61 -18.57
C ARG A 169 11.19 -21.93 -19.78
N GLY A 170 10.82 -20.85 -20.50
CA GLY A 170 11.44 -20.49 -21.80
C GLY A 170 10.97 -21.12 -23.14
N SER A 171 10.44 -20.25 -24.02
CA SER A 171 10.58 -20.19 -25.50
C SER A 171 9.71 -20.99 -26.50
N LEU A 172 9.18 -20.19 -27.46
CA LEU A 172 8.99 -20.39 -28.92
C LEU A 172 7.82 -21.22 -29.52
N VAL A 173 6.93 -20.48 -30.21
CA VAL A 173 6.41 -20.66 -31.60
C VAL A 173 5.71 -21.99 -32.00
N ARG A 174 4.40 -21.90 -32.27
CA ARG A 174 3.79 -22.46 -33.51
C ARG A 174 2.43 -21.81 -33.84
N GLN A 175 2.18 -21.64 -35.13
CA GLN A 175 1.14 -20.81 -35.77
C GLN A 175 -0.15 -21.58 -36.15
N LEU A 176 -1.31 -20.87 -36.05
CA LEU A 176 -2.55 -20.81 -36.91
C LEU A 176 -3.34 -22.09 -37.32
N PRO A 177 -4.61 -22.01 -37.83
CA PRO A 177 -5.47 -20.84 -38.17
C PRO A 177 -6.96 -20.87 -37.67
N SER A 178 -7.65 -19.73 -37.79
CA SER A 178 -9.09 -19.47 -37.53
C SER A 178 -10.05 -20.12 -38.57
N PRO A 179 -11.41 -20.13 -38.39
CA PRO A 179 -12.25 -18.93 -38.57
C PRO A 179 -13.53 -18.78 -37.71
N ASN A 180 -13.79 -17.53 -37.30
CA ASN A 180 -15.05 -16.75 -37.24
C ASN A 180 -16.39 -17.42 -36.88
N PHE A 181 -16.93 -17.04 -35.71
CA PHE A 181 -18.34 -16.63 -35.54
C PHE A 181 -18.44 -15.41 -34.62
N LEU A 182 -19.47 -14.61 -34.89
CA LEU A 182 -19.63 -13.17 -34.66
C LEU A 182 -20.00 -12.76 -33.22
N ASN A 183 -19.67 -11.50 -32.93
CA ASN A 183 -20.35 -10.57 -32.02
C ASN A 183 -20.41 -10.95 -30.53
N LEU A 184 -19.49 -10.35 -29.76
CA LEU A 184 -19.77 -9.62 -28.52
C LEU A 184 -18.68 -8.55 -28.40
N ALA A 185 -19.08 -7.29 -28.25
CA ALA A 185 -18.17 -6.17 -28.03
C ALA A 185 -17.24 -6.48 -26.84
N PRO A 186 -15.91 -6.43 -27.00
CA PRO A 186 -15.02 -6.61 -25.87
C PRO A 186 -15.05 -5.34 -25.01
N THR A 187 -15.70 -5.45 -23.87
CA THR A 187 -15.53 -4.58 -22.70
C THR A 187 -14.04 -4.31 -22.48
N ASP A 188 -13.70 -3.03 -22.31
CA ASP A 188 -12.39 -2.44 -22.03
C ASP A 188 -11.33 -3.48 -21.60
N ALA A 189 -10.56 -3.96 -22.58
CA ALA A 189 -9.31 -4.64 -22.29
C ALA A 189 -8.46 -3.64 -21.49
N ILE A 190 -8.05 -4.03 -20.27
CA ILE A 190 -7.06 -3.29 -19.49
C ILE A 190 -5.88 -3.04 -20.42
N LEU A 191 -5.73 -1.80 -20.92
CA LEU A 191 -4.69 -1.49 -21.88
C LEU A 191 -3.35 -1.75 -21.19
N ASP A 192 -2.53 -2.61 -21.79
CA ASP A 192 -1.16 -2.79 -21.35
C ASP A 192 -0.42 -1.44 -21.44
N THR A 193 0.52 -1.21 -20.54
CA THR A 193 1.36 -0.02 -20.43
C THR A 193 2.03 0.37 -21.77
N VAL A 194 2.34 -0.62 -22.60
CA VAL A 194 2.87 -0.42 -23.96
C VAL A 194 1.83 0.19 -24.88
N GLU A 195 0.59 -0.30 -24.85
CA GLU A 195 -0.51 0.21 -25.68
C GLU A 195 -0.97 1.60 -25.20
N ILE A 196 -0.97 1.86 -23.89
CA ILE A 196 -1.22 3.20 -23.33
C ILE A 196 -0.19 4.19 -23.87
N ARG A 197 1.10 3.84 -23.83
CA ARG A 197 2.17 4.69 -24.33
C ARG A 197 2.03 4.92 -25.84
N ARG A 198 1.78 3.87 -26.61
CA ARG A 198 1.58 3.95 -28.05
C ARG A 198 0.43 4.91 -28.42
N ARG A 199 -0.71 4.80 -27.76
CA ARG A 199 -1.87 5.69 -28.01
C ARG A 199 -1.59 7.13 -27.64
N PHE A 200 -0.89 7.36 -26.52
CA PHE A 200 -0.48 8.71 -26.12
C PHE A 200 0.45 9.36 -27.16
N GLU A 201 1.41 8.61 -27.69
CA GLU A 201 2.32 9.09 -28.73
C GLU A 201 1.58 9.43 -30.03
N LEU A 202 0.64 8.57 -30.45
CA LEU A 202 -0.19 8.82 -31.63
C LEU A 202 -1.05 10.10 -31.47
N LEU A 203 -1.68 10.28 -30.30
CA LEU A 203 -2.47 11.48 -30.01
C LEU A 203 -1.61 12.74 -30.02
N SER A 204 -0.41 12.67 -29.44
CA SER A 204 0.53 13.80 -29.42
C SER A 204 0.99 14.18 -30.83
N ALA A 205 1.28 13.18 -31.67
CA ALA A 205 1.67 13.39 -33.07
C ALA A 205 0.53 14.01 -33.90
N ARG A 206 -0.71 13.53 -33.73
CA ARG A 206 -1.89 14.12 -34.39
C ARG A 206 -2.11 15.56 -33.98
N GLN A 207 -2.02 15.87 -32.69
CA GLN A 207 -2.15 17.23 -32.20
C GLN A 207 -1.06 18.14 -32.81
N GLY A 208 0.18 17.64 -32.90
CA GLY A 208 1.26 18.36 -33.59
C GLY A 208 0.92 18.69 -35.05
N LEU A 209 0.44 17.72 -35.82
CA LEU A 209 0.06 17.94 -37.23
C LEU A 209 -1.15 18.89 -37.37
N GLN A 210 -2.12 18.82 -36.48
CA GLN A 210 -3.25 19.76 -36.45
C GLN A 210 -2.79 21.19 -36.19
N THR A 211 -1.84 21.41 -35.26
CA THR A 211 -1.29 22.76 -35.02
C THR A 211 -0.49 23.31 -36.19
N GLN A 212 0.00 22.45 -37.08
CA GLN A 212 0.69 22.82 -38.32
C GLN A 212 -0.29 23.04 -39.50
N GLY A 213 -1.60 22.90 -39.26
CA GLY A 213 -2.63 23.13 -40.27
C GLY A 213 -2.82 21.99 -41.26
N VAL A 214 -2.34 20.78 -40.94
CA VAL A 214 -2.55 19.60 -41.79
C VAL A 214 -4.02 19.16 -41.71
N ASP A 215 -4.60 18.84 -42.87
CA ASP A 215 -6.00 18.46 -42.98
C ASP A 215 -6.33 17.19 -42.14
N PRO A 216 -7.42 17.18 -41.36
CA PRO A 216 -7.77 16.05 -40.51
C PRO A 216 -7.92 14.71 -41.24
N GLN A 217 -8.44 14.71 -42.47
CA GLN A 217 -8.61 13.46 -43.25
C GLN A 217 -7.24 12.90 -43.66
N MET A 218 -6.29 13.78 -43.94
CA MET A 218 -4.92 13.39 -44.21
C MET A 218 -4.24 12.84 -42.94
N ILE A 219 -4.45 13.46 -41.78
CA ILE A 219 -3.93 12.96 -40.49
C ILE A 219 -4.50 11.57 -40.16
N ASP A 220 -5.79 11.33 -40.39
CA ASP A 220 -6.42 10.02 -40.18
C ASP A 220 -5.81 8.91 -41.05
N SER A 221 -5.37 9.25 -42.27
CA SER A 221 -4.69 8.28 -43.15
C SER A 221 -3.27 7.93 -42.70
N PHE A 222 -2.55 8.87 -42.08
CA PHE A 222 -1.17 8.64 -41.61
C PHE A 222 -1.10 8.06 -40.19
N LEU A 223 -2.05 8.41 -39.32
CA LEU A 223 -2.06 8.05 -37.91
C LEU A 223 -3.43 7.50 -37.48
N PRO A 224 -3.79 6.28 -37.93
CA PRO A 224 -5.06 5.67 -37.57
C PRO A 224 -5.09 5.26 -36.10
N LEU A 225 -6.17 5.63 -35.42
CA LEU A 225 -6.48 5.20 -34.06
C LEU A 225 -7.44 4.00 -34.16
N HIS A 226 -6.88 2.79 -34.20
CA HIS A 226 -7.63 1.55 -34.03
C HIS A 226 -7.25 0.92 -32.68
#